data_AF-A0A1V2NP50-F1
#
_entry.id   AF-A0A1V2NP50-F1
#
_cell.length_a   1.000
_cell.length_b   1.000
_cell.length_c   1.000
_cell.angle_alpha   90.00
_cell.angle_beta   90.00
_cell.angle_gamma   90.00
#
_symmetry.space_group_name_H-M   'P 1'
#
loop_
_entity.id
_entity.type
_entity.pdbx_description
1 polymer ?
#
loop_
_entity_poly.entity_id
_entity_poly.type
_entity_poly.pdbx_seq_one_letter_code
_entity_poly.pdbx_strand_id
1 'polypeptide(L)'
;MPDDPAAGRVPGDPGPAPSLAADAPLAEAPVTVPAERRRPRASVVVLAVLLAVAVVAGGFGFFWVVTQLQEARTLIGDQQQQITDQQRRLDEQQEMIDRKDQFGSAMNDLYATIEPLVGLPYAMIVPWYRVEDLADRAWIHRRNPSALDQDVMDVQRLTSEISSRSDGVSAQAESNASGTAWEATLDDLGRGWVSTVFEGATPCGATALACVSGAQPFTVHVRADSQTDPTMTDWIRTGAAYHEYAHVLQFTNPQPTDDALASFGGDAETMADCYALTFLDGWSLDHEVAIDAYSYYEVTVGYGYTCDAGQRQVIRDWVGRLGVTRQVVGG
;
A
#
# COMPACT_ATOMS: atom_id res chain seq x y z
N MET A 1 -16.43 -17.05 43.30
CA MET A 1 -16.49 -16.42 44.63
C MET A 1 -15.24 -15.57 44.79
N PRO A 2 -15.33 -14.32 45.26
CA PRO A 2 -16.51 -13.50 45.57
C PRO A 2 -16.48 -12.17 44.77
N ASP A 3 -17.42 -11.23 44.80
CA ASP A 3 -18.86 -11.17 45.08
C ASP A 3 -19.28 -9.78 44.57
N ASP A 4 -20.43 -9.71 43.91
CA ASP A 4 -21.26 -8.49 43.76
C ASP A 4 -21.70 -8.01 45.18
N PRO A 5 -22.18 -6.77 45.45
CA PRO A 5 -23.52 -6.42 44.93
C PRO A 5 -23.95 -4.92 44.89
N ALA A 6 -25.11 -4.73 44.24
CA ALA A 6 -26.24 -3.85 44.61
C ALA A 6 -26.06 -2.31 44.51
N ALA A 7 -27.08 -1.47 44.33
CA ALA A 7 -28.46 -1.51 43.85
C ALA A 7 -29.06 -0.09 44.07
N GLY A 8 -30.06 0.29 43.28
CA GLY A 8 -31.12 1.24 43.66
C GLY A 8 -30.95 2.69 43.15
N ARG A 9 -32.01 3.48 42.94
CA ARG A 9 -33.47 3.27 42.97
C ARG A 9 -34.10 4.55 42.41
N VAL A 10 -35.27 4.40 41.78
CA VAL A 10 -36.21 5.43 41.28
C VAL A 10 -36.85 6.22 42.45
N PRO A 11 -37.29 7.48 42.23
CA PRO A 11 -38.72 7.84 42.33
C PRO A 11 -39.13 8.91 41.28
N GLY A 12 -40.38 9.14 40.88
CA GLY A 12 -41.68 8.70 41.37
C GLY A 12 -42.80 9.33 40.52
N ASP A 13 -43.96 8.68 40.57
CA ASP A 13 -45.29 9.02 40.03
C ASP A 13 -45.88 10.27 40.76
N PRO A 14 -46.96 10.94 40.27
CA PRO A 14 -48.31 10.36 40.36
C PRO A 14 -49.30 10.71 39.23
N GLY A 15 -50.29 9.81 39.03
CA GLY A 15 -51.54 10.04 38.27
C GLY A 15 -52.48 11.12 38.88
N PRO A 16 -53.79 11.21 38.52
CA PRO A 16 -54.68 10.08 38.17
C PRO A 16 -55.67 10.34 37.01
N ALA A 17 -56.33 9.26 36.56
CA ALA A 17 -57.62 9.28 35.88
C ALA A 17 -58.78 9.16 36.90
N PRO A 18 -60.03 9.48 36.51
CA PRO A 18 -61.10 8.58 36.92
C PRO A 18 -62.13 8.24 35.83
N SER A 19 -62.76 7.10 36.10
CA SER A 19 -63.76 6.32 35.38
C SER A 19 -65.20 6.87 35.50
N LEU A 20 -66.01 6.41 34.54
CA LEU A 20 -67.47 6.27 34.50
C LEU A 20 -68.16 5.95 35.85
N ALA A 21 -69.37 6.49 36.07
CA ALA A 21 -70.66 5.76 36.19
C ALA A 21 -71.73 6.57 36.95
N ALA A 22 -72.98 6.18 36.74
CA ALA A 22 -74.25 6.81 37.13
C ALA A 22 -74.56 6.86 38.63
N ASP A 23 -75.46 7.78 39.03
CA ASP A 23 -76.66 7.46 39.83
C ASP A 23 -77.58 8.68 40.04
N ALA A 24 -78.89 8.43 39.94
CA ALA A 24 -80.00 9.24 40.44
C ALA A 24 -80.67 8.42 41.56
N PRO A 25 -81.39 8.99 42.57
CA PRO A 25 -82.78 9.46 42.36
C PRO A 25 -83.38 10.53 43.34
N LEU A 26 -84.50 11.11 42.88
CA LEU A 26 -85.79 11.48 43.53
C LEU A 26 -85.92 12.36 44.80
N ALA A 27 -86.74 13.43 44.66
CA ALA A 27 -87.89 13.91 45.49
C ALA A 27 -88.04 15.45 45.29
N GLU A 28 -89.18 16.15 45.26
CA GLU A 28 -90.63 15.91 45.33
C GLU A 28 -91.32 17.22 44.84
N ALA A 29 -92.59 17.14 44.41
CA ALA A 29 -93.39 18.23 43.82
C ALA A 29 -94.01 19.21 44.86
N PRO A 30 -94.71 20.31 44.47
CA PRO A 30 -96.08 20.24 43.91
C PRO A 30 -96.36 21.24 42.74
N VAL A 31 -97.00 20.82 41.66
CA VAL A 31 -98.45 20.91 41.33
C VAL A 31 -99.07 22.32 41.39
N THR A 32 -99.35 22.90 40.21
CA THR A 32 -100.67 23.46 39.83
C THR A 32 -100.80 23.53 38.29
N VAL A 33 -101.90 22.98 37.75
CA VAL A 33 -102.44 23.13 36.37
C VAL A 33 -103.77 23.93 36.49
N PRO A 34 -104.50 24.36 35.43
CA PRO A 34 -104.22 24.34 33.98
C PRO A 34 -104.67 25.62 33.21
N ALA A 35 -104.30 25.70 31.92
CA ALA A 35 -105.19 26.27 30.88
C ALA A 35 -104.81 25.77 29.46
N GLU A 36 -105.84 25.58 28.65
CA GLU A 36 -105.88 24.79 27.41
C GLU A 36 -105.29 25.44 26.13
N ARG A 37 -104.89 24.55 25.21
CA ARG A 37 -105.08 24.58 23.72
C ARG A 37 -104.48 25.74 22.90
N ARG A 38 -103.51 25.39 22.03
CA ARG A 38 -103.69 25.16 20.56
C ARG A 38 -102.32 24.95 19.87
N ARG A 39 -102.19 23.84 19.11
CA ARG A 39 -101.12 23.61 18.09
C ARG A 39 -101.40 24.47 16.84
N PRO A 40 -100.37 24.90 16.08
CA PRO A 40 -99.94 24.09 14.93
C PRO A 40 -98.42 24.07 14.62
N ARG A 41 -98.00 22.93 14.02
CA ARG A 41 -96.92 22.72 13.03
C ARG A 41 -95.44 22.87 13.48
N ALA A 42 -94.93 21.84 14.17
CA ALA A 42 -93.50 21.66 14.52
C ALA A 42 -92.77 20.60 13.66
N SER A 43 -93.30 20.19 12.49
CA SER A 43 -92.73 19.07 11.71
C SER A 43 -91.65 19.47 10.71
N VAL A 44 -91.43 20.76 10.44
CA VAL A 44 -90.37 21.24 9.53
C VAL A 44 -89.08 21.59 10.31
N VAL A 45 -89.22 22.08 11.54
CA VAL A 45 -88.06 22.51 12.36
C VAL A 45 -87.28 21.30 12.89
N VAL A 46 -87.96 20.23 13.31
CA VAL A 46 -87.28 19.02 13.82
C VAL A 46 -86.52 18.30 12.71
N LEU A 47 -87.06 18.25 11.49
CA LEU A 47 -86.37 17.66 10.34
C LEU A 47 -85.16 18.50 9.93
N ALA A 48 -85.27 19.84 9.93
CA ALA A 48 -84.18 20.74 9.63
C ALA A 48 -83.05 20.69 10.67
N VAL A 49 -83.39 20.54 11.96
CA VAL A 49 -82.39 20.41 13.04
C VAL A 49 -81.68 19.06 12.99
N LEU A 50 -82.38 17.96 12.72
CA LEU A 50 -81.73 16.65 12.55
C LEU A 50 -80.85 16.58 11.30
N LEU A 51 -81.25 17.24 10.19
CA LEU A 51 -80.42 17.36 8.99
C LEU A 51 -79.20 18.26 9.23
N ALA A 52 -79.36 19.36 9.97
CA ALA A 52 -78.25 20.23 10.35
C ALA A 52 -77.25 19.51 11.27
N VAL A 53 -77.71 18.74 12.25
CA VAL A 53 -76.84 17.96 13.15
C VAL A 53 -76.13 16.83 12.38
N ALA A 54 -76.80 16.17 11.43
CA ALA A 54 -76.17 15.15 10.59
C ALA A 54 -75.12 15.73 9.62
N VAL A 55 -75.37 16.92 9.05
CA VAL A 55 -74.41 17.63 8.19
C VAL A 55 -73.22 18.15 9.00
N VAL A 56 -73.45 18.64 10.21
CA VAL A 56 -72.37 19.10 11.11
C VAL A 56 -71.54 17.91 11.60
N ALA A 57 -72.16 16.81 12.03
CA ALA A 57 -71.44 15.60 12.46
C ALA A 57 -70.67 14.93 11.29
N GLY A 58 -71.27 14.87 10.10
CA GLY A 58 -70.59 14.39 8.88
C GLY A 58 -69.45 15.31 8.43
N GLY A 59 -69.62 16.62 8.57
CA GLY A 59 -68.59 17.62 8.26
C GLY A 59 -67.39 17.57 9.22
N PHE A 60 -67.62 17.40 10.53
CA PHE A 60 -66.55 17.23 11.51
C PHE A 60 -65.82 15.90 11.36
N GLY A 61 -66.53 14.80 11.06
CA GLY A 61 -65.91 13.50 10.75
C GLY A 61 -65.07 13.54 9.47
N PHE A 62 -65.55 14.21 8.42
CA PHE A 62 -64.80 14.40 7.18
C PHE A 62 -63.56 15.28 7.40
N PHE A 63 -63.68 16.37 8.16
CA PHE A 63 -62.54 17.22 8.50
C PHE A 63 -61.47 16.46 9.30
N TRP A 64 -61.87 15.66 10.30
CA TRP A 64 -60.96 14.83 11.09
C TRP A 64 -60.23 13.78 10.24
N VAL A 65 -60.94 13.10 9.33
CA VAL A 65 -60.33 12.12 8.42
C VAL A 65 -59.39 12.82 7.42
N VAL A 66 -59.74 14.01 6.93
CA VAL A 66 -58.89 14.80 6.03
C VAL A 66 -57.62 15.29 6.75
N THR A 67 -57.70 15.72 8.01
CA THR A 67 -56.51 16.13 8.79
C THR A 67 -55.60 14.95 9.09
N GLN A 68 -56.16 13.78 9.46
CA GLN A 68 -55.37 12.55 9.66
C GLN A 68 -54.74 12.05 8.36
N LEU A 69 -55.44 12.17 7.21
CA LEU A 69 -54.88 11.85 5.90
C LEU A 69 -53.76 12.81 5.48
N GLN A 70 -53.83 14.08 5.89
CA GLN A 70 -52.77 15.06 5.65
C GLN A 70 -51.53 14.78 6.51
N GLU A 71 -51.70 14.52 7.81
CA GLU A 71 -50.60 14.13 8.72
C GLU A 71 -49.96 12.80 8.30
N ALA A 72 -50.75 11.80 7.88
CA ALA A 72 -50.23 10.54 7.38
C ALA A 72 -49.44 10.73 6.06
N ARG A 73 -49.88 11.63 5.18
CA ARG A 73 -49.16 11.94 3.93
C ARG A 73 -47.83 12.67 4.17
N THR A 74 -47.79 13.60 5.12
CA THR A 74 -46.53 14.27 5.49
C THR A 74 -45.57 13.28 6.17
N LEU A 75 -46.07 12.40 7.04
CA LEU A 75 -45.25 11.36 7.67
C LEU A 75 -44.69 10.36 6.66
N ILE A 76 -45.49 9.94 5.67
CA ILE A 76 -45.04 9.05 4.59
C ILE A 76 -44.01 9.75 3.69
N GLY A 77 -44.20 11.03 3.39
CA GLY A 77 -43.24 11.84 2.63
C GLY A 77 -41.89 11.96 3.35
N ASP A 78 -41.92 12.29 4.64
CA ASP A 78 -40.72 12.38 5.48
C ASP A 78 -40.01 11.01 5.60
N GLN A 79 -40.77 9.91 5.74
CA GLN A 79 -40.22 8.55 5.75
C GLN A 79 -39.57 8.18 4.41
N GLN A 80 -40.19 8.53 3.27
CA GLN A 80 -39.60 8.29 1.95
C GLN A 80 -38.33 9.10 1.72
N GLN A 81 -38.30 10.35 2.20
CA GLN A 81 -37.11 11.19 2.13
C GLN A 81 -36.00 10.63 3.02
N GLN A 82 -36.33 10.18 4.24
CA GLN A 82 -35.39 9.54 5.15
C GLN A 82 -34.81 8.24 4.58
N ILE A 83 -35.64 7.39 3.96
CA ILE A 83 -35.19 6.16 3.29
C ILE A 83 -34.25 6.49 2.12
N THR A 84 -34.59 7.51 1.32
CA THR A 84 -33.79 7.94 0.17
C THR A 84 -32.42 8.47 0.62
N ASP A 85 -32.39 9.26 1.69
CA ASP A 85 -31.15 9.78 2.26
C ASP A 85 -30.31 8.68 2.94
N GLN A 86 -30.96 7.67 3.55
CA GLN A 86 -30.27 6.49 4.07
C GLN A 86 -29.66 5.65 2.96
N GLN A 87 -30.40 5.40 1.87
CA GLN A 87 -29.90 4.69 0.69
C GLN A 87 -28.67 5.38 0.10
N ARG A 88 -28.73 6.71 -0.09
CA ARG A 88 -27.59 7.48 -0.59
C ARG A 88 -26.34 7.33 0.28
N ARG A 89 -26.50 7.39 1.60
CA ARG A 89 -25.37 7.20 2.54
C ARG A 89 -24.80 5.79 2.49
N LEU A 90 -25.66 4.78 2.32
CA LEU A 90 -25.21 3.39 2.17
C LEU A 90 -24.43 3.21 0.87
N ASP A 91 -24.90 3.81 -0.23
CA ASP A 91 -24.22 3.76 -1.52
C ASP A 91 -22.84 4.44 -1.44
N GLU A 92 -22.75 5.63 -0.83
CA GLU A 92 -21.47 6.34 -0.59
C GLU A 92 -20.52 5.53 0.31
N GLN A 93 -21.04 4.86 1.33
CA GLN A 93 -20.25 3.99 2.21
C GLN A 93 -19.74 2.76 1.46
N GLN A 94 -20.59 2.13 0.65
CA GLN A 94 -20.24 0.96 -0.15
C GLN A 94 -19.15 1.32 -1.17
N GLU A 95 -19.30 2.44 -1.87
CA GLU A 95 -18.29 2.94 -2.80
C GLU A 95 -16.92 3.15 -2.11
N MET A 96 -16.91 3.70 -0.90
CA MET A 96 -15.68 3.86 -0.12
C MET A 96 -15.09 2.54 0.35
N ILE A 97 -15.90 1.52 0.62
CA ILE A 97 -15.42 0.17 0.97
C ILE A 97 -14.78 -0.47 -0.27
N ASP A 98 -15.48 -0.46 -1.40
CA ASP A 98 -15.01 -1.06 -2.65
C ASP A 98 -13.65 -0.48 -3.07
N ARG A 99 -13.45 0.84 -2.93
CA ARG A 99 -12.18 1.50 -3.26
C ARG A 99 -11.04 1.13 -2.30
N LYS A 100 -11.33 0.92 -1.02
CA LYS A 100 -10.33 0.42 -0.06
C LYS A 100 -9.94 -1.02 -0.37
N ASP A 101 -10.90 -1.85 -0.77
CA ASP A 101 -10.65 -3.21 -1.19
C ASP A 101 -9.80 -3.24 -2.46
N GLN A 102 -10.06 -2.34 -3.42
CA GLN A 102 -9.23 -2.17 -4.61
C GLN A 102 -7.79 -1.75 -4.27
N PHE A 103 -7.61 -0.80 -3.35
CA PHE A 103 -6.29 -0.41 -2.87
C PHE A 103 -5.56 -1.57 -2.19
N GLY A 104 -6.25 -2.29 -1.30
CA GLY A 104 -5.71 -3.47 -0.65
C GLY A 104 -5.29 -4.55 -1.65
N SER A 105 -6.10 -4.78 -2.69
CA SER A 105 -5.77 -5.70 -3.78
C SER A 105 -4.53 -5.23 -4.55
N ALA A 106 -4.46 -3.95 -4.92
CA ALA A 106 -3.30 -3.40 -5.64
C ALA A 106 -2.00 -3.51 -4.82
N MET A 107 -2.07 -3.28 -3.51
CA MET A 107 -0.93 -3.49 -2.61
C MET A 107 -0.54 -4.96 -2.50
N ASN A 108 -1.51 -5.88 -2.43
CA ASN A 108 -1.21 -7.32 -2.46
C ASN A 108 -0.50 -7.73 -3.75
N ASP A 109 -0.93 -7.21 -4.90
CA ASP A 109 -0.29 -7.46 -6.19
C ASP A 109 1.14 -6.91 -6.21
N LEU A 110 1.36 -5.70 -5.68
CA LEU A 110 2.70 -5.12 -5.52
C LEU A 110 3.61 -6.02 -4.68
N TYR A 111 3.14 -6.49 -3.52
CA TYR A 111 3.91 -7.40 -2.67
C TYR A 111 4.16 -8.75 -3.33
N ALA A 112 3.20 -9.28 -4.10
CA ALA A 112 3.38 -10.50 -4.88
C ALA A 112 4.45 -10.34 -5.97
N THR A 113 4.56 -9.16 -6.58
CA THR A 113 5.65 -8.81 -7.52
C THR A 113 7.00 -8.66 -6.83
N ILE A 114 7.03 -8.16 -5.59
CA ILE A 114 8.27 -7.99 -4.81
C ILE A 114 8.80 -9.32 -4.26
N GLU A 115 7.91 -10.26 -3.91
CA GLU A 115 8.27 -11.49 -3.20
C GLU A 115 9.41 -12.30 -3.86
N PRO A 116 9.42 -12.54 -5.18
CA PRO A 116 10.50 -13.28 -5.84
C PRO A 116 11.85 -12.56 -5.80
N LEU A 117 11.84 -11.25 -5.54
CA LEU A 117 13.04 -10.41 -5.48
C LEU A 117 13.66 -10.41 -4.07
N VAL A 118 12.91 -10.83 -3.05
CA VAL A 118 13.40 -10.87 -1.67
C VAL A 118 14.58 -11.83 -1.56
N GLY A 119 15.67 -11.35 -0.94
CA GLY A 119 16.93 -12.10 -0.81
C GLY A 119 17.90 -11.91 -1.98
N LEU A 120 17.50 -11.24 -3.07
CA LEU A 120 18.47 -10.76 -4.07
C LEU A 120 19.30 -9.62 -3.49
N PRO A 121 20.61 -9.52 -3.80
CA PRO A 121 21.50 -8.53 -3.22
C PRO A 121 21.36 -7.13 -3.83
N TYR A 122 20.22 -6.78 -4.45
CA TYR A 122 20.04 -5.56 -5.24
C TYR A 122 18.89 -4.68 -4.72
N ALA A 123 19.11 -3.95 -3.62
CA ALA A 123 18.05 -3.18 -2.96
C ALA A 123 17.36 -2.15 -3.89
N MET A 124 18.10 -1.56 -4.84
CA MET A 124 17.58 -0.57 -5.79
C MET A 124 16.42 -1.07 -6.66
N ILE A 125 16.23 -2.39 -6.83
CA ILE A 125 15.10 -2.92 -7.61
C ILE A 125 13.76 -2.58 -6.94
N VAL A 126 13.73 -2.59 -5.61
CA VAL A 126 12.52 -2.33 -4.82
C VAL A 126 12.68 -1.01 -4.06
N PRO A 127 12.12 0.10 -4.57
CA PRO A 127 12.21 1.40 -3.91
C PRO A 127 11.25 1.48 -2.72
N TRP A 128 11.63 0.89 -1.58
CA TRP A 128 10.78 0.81 -0.38
C TRP A 128 10.21 2.15 0.08
N TYR A 129 10.98 3.24 -0.02
CA TYR A 129 10.50 4.59 0.31
C TYR A 129 9.24 5.00 -0.48
N ARG A 130 9.08 4.53 -1.73
CA ARG A 130 7.87 4.78 -2.54
C ARG A 130 6.71 3.89 -2.10
N VAL A 131 7.00 2.65 -1.70
CA VAL A 131 5.99 1.72 -1.17
C VAL A 131 5.40 2.28 0.14
N GLU A 132 6.27 2.80 1.01
CA GLU A 132 5.88 3.48 2.26
C GLU A 132 5.05 4.73 2.00
N ASP A 133 5.51 5.63 1.11
CA ASP A 133 4.77 6.84 0.73
C ASP A 133 3.37 6.51 0.18
N LEU A 134 3.24 5.45 -0.64
CA LEU A 134 1.94 5.02 -1.17
C LEU A 134 0.98 4.59 -0.07
N ALA A 135 1.45 3.82 0.91
CA ALA A 135 0.64 3.39 2.04
C ALA A 135 0.23 4.57 2.93
N ASP A 136 1.16 5.49 3.21
CA ASP A 136 0.91 6.68 4.02
C ASP A 136 -0.11 7.61 3.36
N ARG A 137 0.02 7.87 2.05
CA ARG A 137 -0.93 8.68 1.29
C ARG A 137 -2.32 8.05 1.27
N ALA A 138 -2.42 6.75 1.03
CA ALA A 138 -3.69 6.04 1.03
C ALA A 138 -4.38 6.09 2.41
N TRP A 139 -3.60 6.01 3.50
CA TRP A 139 -4.13 6.22 4.84
C TRP A 139 -4.72 7.62 5.04
N ILE A 140 -4.03 8.66 4.56
CA ILE A 140 -4.53 10.05 4.59
C ILE A 140 -5.82 10.17 3.75
N HIS A 141 -5.85 9.56 2.57
CA HIS A 141 -6.95 9.62 1.62
C HIS A 141 -8.09 8.62 1.87
N ARG A 142 -8.06 7.83 2.94
CA ARG A 142 -9.03 6.75 3.26
C ARG A 142 -10.51 7.16 3.36
N ARG A 143 -10.82 8.45 3.28
CA ARG A 143 -12.18 9.02 3.29
C ARG A 143 -12.49 9.87 2.06
N ASN A 144 -11.58 9.94 1.09
CA ASN A 144 -11.71 10.69 -0.14
C ASN A 144 -11.66 9.71 -1.32
N PRO A 145 -12.82 9.40 -1.94
CA PRO A 145 -12.88 8.37 -2.98
C PRO A 145 -11.94 8.66 -4.15
N SER A 146 -11.98 9.87 -4.70
CA SER A 146 -11.20 10.23 -5.90
C SER A 146 -9.69 10.26 -5.65
N ALA A 147 -9.27 10.65 -4.45
CA ALA A 147 -7.87 10.59 -4.08
C ALA A 147 -7.39 9.14 -3.92
N LEU A 148 -8.22 8.26 -3.36
CA LEU A 148 -7.89 6.84 -3.21
C LEU A 148 -7.78 6.12 -4.56
N ASP A 149 -8.59 6.48 -5.56
CA ASP A 149 -8.41 5.96 -6.94
C ASP A 149 -7.05 6.31 -7.51
N GLN A 150 -6.58 7.54 -7.27
CA GLN A 150 -5.25 7.96 -7.71
C GLN A 150 -4.15 7.15 -7.01
N ASP A 151 -4.32 6.86 -5.72
CA ASP A 151 -3.39 6.01 -4.98
C ASP A 151 -3.38 4.57 -5.54
N VAL A 152 -4.53 4.00 -5.89
CA VAL A 152 -4.62 2.69 -6.58
C VAL A 152 -3.83 2.69 -7.89
N MET A 153 -4.04 3.72 -8.73
CA MET A 153 -3.32 3.85 -10.00
C MET A 153 -1.81 3.99 -9.80
N ASP A 154 -1.38 4.72 -8.77
CA ASP A 154 0.03 4.90 -8.46
C ASP A 154 0.68 3.61 -7.95
N VAL A 155 -0.03 2.80 -7.15
CA VAL A 155 0.42 1.46 -6.75
C VAL A 155 0.58 0.56 -7.98
N GLN A 156 -0.44 0.46 -8.83
CA GLN A 156 -0.39 -0.35 -10.05
C GLN A 156 0.75 0.06 -11.00
N ARG A 157 1.00 1.37 -11.09
CA ARG A 157 2.12 1.92 -11.87
C ARG A 157 3.45 1.50 -11.27
N LEU A 158 3.64 1.61 -9.95
CA LEU A 158 4.86 1.15 -9.28
C LEU A 158 5.06 -0.36 -9.46
N THR A 159 4.00 -1.17 -9.32
CA THR A 159 4.04 -2.62 -9.59
C THR A 159 4.55 -2.91 -11.00
N SER A 160 4.01 -2.21 -12.00
CA SER A 160 4.42 -2.35 -13.40
C SER A 160 5.87 -1.90 -13.64
N GLU A 161 6.29 -0.79 -13.00
CA GLU A 161 7.67 -0.29 -13.07
C GLU A 161 8.67 -1.32 -12.50
N ILE A 162 8.36 -1.91 -11.33
CA ILE A 162 9.21 -2.94 -10.71
C ILE A 162 9.27 -4.19 -11.61
N SER A 163 8.12 -4.72 -12.03
CA SER A 163 8.06 -5.91 -12.89
C SER A 163 8.80 -5.71 -14.21
N SER A 164 8.55 -4.60 -14.91
CA SER A 164 9.22 -4.34 -16.19
C SER A 164 10.73 -4.19 -16.01
N ARG A 165 11.18 -3.59 -14.90
CA ARG A 165 12.61 -3.44 -14.62
C ARG A 165 13.25 -4.77 -14.26
N SER A 166 12.62 -5.58 -13.42
CA SER A 166 13.15 -6.90 -13.05
C SER A 166 13.28 -7.80 -14.28
N ASP A 167 12.24 -7.84 -15.11
CA ASP A 167 12.23 -8.67 -16.32
C ASP A 167 13.27 -8.20 -17.32
N GLY A 168 13.40 -6.88 -17.50
CA GLY A 168 14.41 -6.30 -18.39
C GLY A 168 15.85 -6.62 -17.96
N VAL A 169 16.15 -6.51 -16.67
CA VAL A 169 17.49 -6.84 -16.14
C VAL A 169 17.78 -8.33 -16.28
N SER A 170 16.85 -9.19 -15.90
CA SER A 170 17.01 -10.64 -16.04
C SER A 170 17.21 -11.05 -17.50
N ALA A 171 16.40 -10.53 -18.42
CA ALA A 171 16.51 -10.82 -19.85
C ALA A 171 17.83 -10.30 -20.44
N GLN A 172 18.35 -9.17 -19.95
CA GLN A 172 19.65 -8.67 -20.37
C GLN A 172 20.79 -9.58 -19.90
N ALA A 173 20.72 -10.12 -18.68
CA ALA A 173 21.73 -11.06 -18.18
C ALA A 173 21.78 -12.36 -19.00
N GLU A 174 20.66 -12.82 -19.57
CA GLU A 174 20.62 -13.97 -20.49
C GLU A 174 21.44 -13.77 -21.78
N SER A 175 21.89 -12.54 -22.07
CA SER A 175 22.76 -12.26 -23.23
C SER A 175 24.21 -12.70 -23.03
N ASN A 176 24.64 -13.03 -21.81
CA ASN A 176 25.96 -13.58 -21.54
C ASN A 176 26.07 -14.96 -22.22
N ALA A 177 26.93 -15.08 -23.23
CA ALA A 177 26.94 -16.23 -24.13
C ALA A 177 28.33 -16.61 -24.70
N SER A 178 29.36 -15.81 -24.46
CA SER A 178 30.72 -16.08 -24.92
C SER A 178 31.43 -17.14 -24.06
N GLY A 179 30.99 -17.34 -22.82
CA GLY A 179 31.59 -18.31 -21.88
C GLY A 179 32.98 -17.90 -21.41
N THR A 180 33.33 -16.62 -21.55
CA THR A 180 34.59 -16.06 -21.04
C THR A 180 34.63 -16.14 -19.51
N ALA A 181 35.83 -16.12 -18.92
CA ALA A 181 35.99 -16.08 -17.46
C ALA A 181 35.28 -14.88 -16.81
N TRP A 182 35.18 -13.75 -17.53
CA TRP A 182 34.39 -12.59 -17.13
C TRP A 182 32.91 -12.94 -16.96
N GLU A 183 32.27 -13.40 -18.03
CA GLU A 183 30.84 -13.76 -18.02
C GLU A 183 30.56 -14.86 -17.01
N ALA A 184 31.33 -15.95 -17.03
CA ALA A 184 31.11 -17.08 -16.14
C ALA A 184 31.19 -16.69 -14.65
N THR A 185 32.13 -15.80 -14.31
CA THR A 185 32.26 -15.30 -12.92
C THR A 185 31.11 -14.35 -12.56
N LEU A 186 30.74 -13.44 -13.46
CA LEU A 186 29.64 -12.48 -13.24
C LEU A 186 28.27 -13.14 -13.23
N ASP A 187 28.07 -14.22 -13.97
CA ASP A 187 26.85 -15.02 -13.94
C ASP A 187 26.68 -15.73 -12.59
N ASP A 188 27.75 -16.34 -12.08
CA ASP A 188 27.76 -17.03 -10.79
C ASP A 188 27.51 -16.04 -9.62
N LEU A 189 28.28 -14.95 -9.58
CA LEU A 189 28.11 -13.90 -8.59
C LEU A 189 26.75 -13.21 -8.72
N GLY A 190 26.39 -12.85 -9.95
CA GLY A 190 25.21 -12.07 -10.28
C GLY A 190 23.90 -12.84 -10.18
N ARG A 191 23.94 -14.18 -10.14
CA ARG A 191 22.79 -15.09 -10.10
C ARG A 191 21.79 -14.84 -11.24
N GLY A 192 22.29 -14.52 -12.43
CA GLY A 192 21.48 -14.21 -13.61
C GLY A 192 20.86 -12.81 -13.65
N TRP A 193 21.46 -11.84 -12.93
CA TRP A 193 21.02 -10.43 -12.94
C TRP A 193 22.06 -9.46 -13.50
N VAL A 194 23.27 -9.94 -13.78
CA VAL A 194 24.37 -9.10 -14.24
C VAL A 194 24.73 -9.48 -15.67
N SER A 195 24.68 -8.51 -16.57
CA SER A 195 25.12 -8.69 -17.95
C SER A 195 26.54 -8.18 -18.14
N THR A 196 27.30 -8.82 -19.03
CA THR A 196 28.63 -8.39 -19.45
C THR A 196 28.56 -7.90 -20.89
N VAL A 197 29.08 -6.71 -21.15
CA VAL A 197 29.14 -6.16 -22.52
C VAL A 197 30.58 -5.89 -22.89
N PHE A 198 31.04 -6.50 -23.97
CA PHE A 198 32.38 -6.27 -24.48
C PHE A 198 32.40 -5.21 -25.58
N GLU A 199 33.16 -4.13 -25.34
CA GLU A 199 33.14 -2.96 -26.21
C GLU A 199 34.55 -2.66 -26.76
N GLY A 200 34.63 -2.38 -28.06
CA GLY A 200 35.91 -2.06 -28.73
C GLY A 200 36.38 -0.62 -28.53
N ALA A 201 35.49 0.28 -28.08
CA ALA A 201 35.86 1.59 -27.58
C ALA A 201 36.45 1.49 -26.16
N THR A 202 36.89 2.59 -25.56
CA THR A 202 37.27 2.67 -24.15
C THR A 202 36.07 3.14 -23.31
N PRO A 203 35.04 2.30 -23.06
CA PRO A 203 33.82 2.74 -22.36
C PRO A 203 34.11 3.23 -20.94
N CYS A 204 35.17 2.70 -20.34
CA CYS A 204 35.62 2.95 -18.99
C CYS A 204 36.79 3.94 -18.93
N GLY A 205 37.04 4.67 -20.01
CA GLY A 205 38.24 5.49 -20.17
C GLY A 205 39.47 4.69 -20.59
N ALA A 206 40.58 5.38 -20.78
CA ALA A 206 41.76 4.83 -21.47
C ALA A 206 42.49 3.73 -20.70
N THR A 207 42.34 3.67 -19.38
CA THR A 207 43.18 2.86 -18.48
C THR A 207 42.44 1.72 -17.79
N ALA A 208 41.13 1.83 -17.56
CA ALA A 208 40.36 0.79 -16.89
C ALA A 208 40.05 -0.36 -17.84
N LEU A 209 40.11 -1.59 -17.33
CA LEU A 209 39.78 -2.82 -18.06
C LEU A 209 38.27 -2.99 -18.21
N ALA A 210 37.54 -2.62 -17.17
CA ALA A 210 36.09 -2.67 -17.09
C ALA A 210 35.57 -1.56 -16.17
N CYS A 211 34.25 -1.41 -16.12
CA CYS A 211 33.56 -0.47 -15.25
C CYS A 211 32.07 -0.77 -15.17
N VAL A 212 31.45 -0.26 -14.12
CA VAL A 212 30.00 -0.20 -13.93
C VAL A 212 29.59 1.27 -13.79
N SER A 213 28.44 1.64 -14.32
CA SER A 213 27.90 3.00 -14.15
C SER A 213 26.61 2.99 -13.33
N GLY A 214 26.36 4.06 -12.57
CA GLY A 214 25.11 4.21 -11.82
C GLY A 214 23.85 4.27 -12.71
N ALA A 215 23.99 4.60 -14.00
CA ALA A 215 22.89 4.58 -14.97
C ALA A 215 22.54 3.16 -15.44
N GLN A 216 23.52 2.25 -15.45
CA GLN A 216 23.37 0.86 -15.86
C GLN A 216 24.03 -0.05 -14.81
N PRO A 217 23.49 -0.10 -13.58
CA PRO A 217 24.20 -0.72 -12.45
C PRO A 217 24.26 -2.25 -12.54
N PHE A 218 23.52 -2.87 -13.46
CA PHE A 218 23.49 -4.32 -13.70
C PHE A 218 24.33 -4.73 -14.93
N THR A 219 25.07 -3.79 -15.51
CA THR A 219 25.87 -4.05 -16.70
C THR A 219 27.33 -3.75 -16.40
N VAL A 220 28.18 -4.76 -16.56
CA VAL A 220 29.63 -4.61 -16.52
C VAL A 220 30.11 -4.39 -17.95
N HIS A 221 30.67 -3.20 -18.20
CA HIS A 221 31.27 -2.86 -19.49
C HIS A 221 32.73 -3.27 -19.45
N VAL A 222 33.15 -4.16 -20.34
CA VAL A 222 34.49 -4.71 -20.40
C VAL A 222 35.14 -4.33 -21.72
N ARG A 223 36.40 -3.91 -21.69
CA ARG A 223 37.14 -3.67 -22.94
C ARG A 223 37.31 -4.97 -23.69
N ALA A 224 36.99 -4.94 -24.99
CA ALA A 224 37.01 -6.13 -25.83
C ALA A 224 38.40 -6.76 -25.96
N ASP A 225 39.48 -5.98 -25.90
CA ASP A 225 40.85 -6.49 -25.98
C ASP A 225 41.23 -7.40 -24.79
N SER A 226 40.67 -7.12 -23.60
CA SER A 226 40.91 -7.92 -22.40
C SER A 226 40.39 -9.37 -22.52
N GLN A 227 39.49 -9.67 -23.46
CA GLN A 227 39.03 -11.04 -23.73
C GLN A 227 40.14 -11.93 -24.27
N THR A 228 40.99 -11.37 -25.12
CA THR A 228 41.98 -12.13 -25.89
C THR A 228 43.41 -11.79 -25.52
N ASP A 229 43.62 -10.79 -24.66
CA ASP A 229 44.95 -10.42 -24.18
C ASP A 229 45.62 -11.62 -23.47
N PRO A 230 46.78 -12.10 -23.96
CA PRO A 230 47.48 -13.23 -23.36
C PRO A 230 48.07 -12.94 -21.97
N THR A 231 48.24 -11.66 -21.60
CA THR A 231 48.69 -11.25 -20.26
C THR A 231 47.54 -11.25 -19.25
N MET A 232 46.30 -11.21 -19.72
CA MET A 232 45.11 -11.43 -18.91
C MET A 232 44.85 -12.93 -18.87
N THR A 233 45.19 -13.61 -17.79
CA THR A 233 44.80 -15.02 -17.60
C THR A 233 43.36 -15.10 -17.11
N ASP A 234 42.74 -16.27 -17.19
CA ASP A 234 41.38 -16.46 -16.65
C ASP A 234 41.32 -16.19 -15.14
N TRP A 235 42.39 -16.52 -14.42
CA TRP A 235 42.55 -16.13 -13.02
C TRP A 235 42.44 -14.60 -12.87
N ILE A 236 43.18 -13.85 -13.68
CA ILE A 236 43.19 -12.39 -13.63
C ILE A 236 41.80 -11.81 -13.96
N ARG A 237 41.16 -12.35 -15.01
CA ARG A 237 39.78 -11.96 -15.41
C ARG A 237 38.77 -12.26 -14.30
N THR A 238 38.89 -13.37 -13.59
CA THR A 238 38.01 -13.72 -12.47
C THR A 238 38.14 -12.71 -11.34
N GLY A 239 39.34 -12.36 -10.89
CA GLY A 239 39.47 -11.38 -9.81
C GLY A 239 39.03 -9.97 -10.22
N ALA A 240 39.27 -9.57 -11.47
CA ALA A 240 38.71 -8.33 -12.03
C ALA A 240 37.17 -8.38 -12.08
N ALA A 241 36.56 -9.52 -12.41
CA ALA A 241 35.11 -9.71 -12.36
C ALA A 241 34.54 -9.58 -10.94
N TYR A 242 35.23 -10.08 -9.91
CA TYR A 242 34.84 -9.84 -8.52
C TYR A 242 34.88 -8.35 -8.17
N HIS A 243 35.92 -7.63 -8.60
CA HIS A 243 36.04 -6.18 -8.41
C HIS A 243 34.84 -5.44 -9.06
N GLU A 244 34.56 -5.70 -10.34
CA GLU A 244 33.43 -5.05 -11.02
C GLU A 244 32.07 -5.41 -10.41
N TYR A 245 31.90 -6.66 -9.97
CA TYR A 245 30.69 -7.06 -9.26
C TYR A 245 30.51 -6.30 -7.93
N ALA A 246 31.60 -5.93 -7.26
CA ALA A 246 31.50 -5.06 -6.10
C ALA A 246 30.89 -3.70 -6.47
N HIS A 247 31.25 -3.12 -7.62
CA HIS A 247 30.60 -1.89 -8.10
C HIS A 247 29.11 -2.07 -8.41
N VAL A 248 28.70 -3.21 -9.00
CA VAL A 248 27.27 -3.56 -9.14
C VAL A 248 26.56 -3.49 -7.79
N LEU A 249 27.14 -4.12 -6.76
CA LEU A 249 26.59 -4.12 -5.41
C LEU A 249 26.57 -2.72 -4.79
N GLN A 250 27.62 -1.93 -4.98
CA GLN A 250 27.72 -0.55 -4.50
C GLN A 250 26.61 0.33 -5.08
N PHE A 251 26.42 0.32 -6.41
CA PHE A 251 25.38 1.13 -7.06
C PHE A 251 23.95 0.65 -6.74
N THR A 252 23.76 -0.66 -6.57
CA THR A 252 22.44 -1.22 -6.25
C THR A 252 22.07 -1.14 -4.77
N ASN A 253 23.02 -0.80 -3.89
CA ASN A 253 22.83 -0.64 -2.45
C ASN A 253 23.56 0.61 -1.93
N PRO A 254 23.18 1.83 -2.34
CA PRO A 254 23.93 3.04 -2.02
C PRO A 254 24.03 3.28 -0.52
N GLN A 255 22.94 3.13 0.23
CA GLN A 255 22.94 3.43 1.68
C GLN A 255 23.85 2.49 2.49
N PRO A 256 23.76 1.14 2.40
CA PRO A 256 24.72 0.26 3.07
C PRO A 256 26.17 0.47 2.63
N THR A 257 26.36 0.90 1.38
CA THR A 257 27.68 1.18 0.81
C THR A 257 28.31 2.43 1.41
N ASP A 258 27.56 3.54 1.50
CA ASP A 258 28.02 4.79 2.11
C ASP A 258 28.50 4.57 3.55
N ASP A 259 27.77 3.75 4.32
CA ASP A 259 28.15 3.39 5.69
C ASP A 259 29.46 2.59 5.74
N ALA A 260 29.69 1.69 4.77
CA ALA A 260 30.88 0.84 4.71
C ALA A 260 32.11 1.61 4.19
N LEU A 261 31.93 2.52 3.23
CA LEU A 261 32.97 3.31 2.57
C LEU A 261 33.85 4.09 3.56
N ALA A 262 33.31 4.48 4.71
CA ALA A 262 34.08 5.13 5.76
C ALA A 262 35.32 4.32 6.21
N SER A 263 35.26 2.98 6.15
CA SER A 263 36.39 2.08 6.50
C SER A 263 37.44 1.97 5.39
N PHE A 264 37.16 2.55 4.22
CA PHE A 264 38.01 2.57 3.03
C PHE A 264 38.39 4.01 2.65
N GLY A 265 38.29 4.95 3.60
CA GLY A 265 38.63 6.35 3.35
C GLY A 265 37.68 7.08 2.39
N GLY A 266 36.50 6.50 2.14
CA GLY A 266 35.54 7.01 1.15
C GLY A 266 35.81 6.56 -0.29
N ASP A 267 36.76 5.63 -0.51
CA ASP A 267 37.15 5.18 -1.84
C ASP A 267 36.46 3.87 -2.23
N ALA A 268 35.61 3.96 -3.27
CA ALA A 268 34.84 2.84 -3.80
C ALA A 268 35.69 1.81 -4.55
N GLU A 269 36.78 2.25 -5.19
CA GLU A 269 37.71 1.37 -5.91
C GLU A 269 38.52 0.52 -4.92
N THR A 270 39.01 1.16 -3.85
CA THR A 270 39.66 0.46 -2.74
C THR A 270 38.73 -0.57 -2.11
N MET A 271 37.46 -0.23 -1.90
CA MET A 271 36.46 -1.16 -1.39
C MET A 271 36.19 -2.32 -2.36
N ALA A 272 36.18 -2.08 -3.67
CA ALA A 272 36.00 -3.10 -4.70
C ALA A 272 37.20 -4.07 -4.78
N ASP A 273 38.43 -3.56 -4.69
CA ASP A 273 39.64 -4.39 -4.54
C ASP A 273 39.55 -5.26 -3.28
N CYS A 274 39.09 -4.69 -2.16
CA CYS A 274 38.89 -5.44 -0.92
C CYS A 274 37.82 -6.52 -1.03
N TYR A 275 36.78 -6.30 -1.82
CA TYR A 275 35.77 -7.32 -2.08
C TYR A 275 36.40 -8.53 -2.79
N ALA A 276 37.13 -8.30 -3.89
CA ALA A 276 37.83 -9.36 -4.61
C ALA A 276 38.82 -10.11 -3.71
N LEU A 277 39.67 -9.38 -2.99
CA LEU A 277 40.65 -9.95 -2.06
C LEU A 277 40.01 -10.73 -0.90
N THR A 278 38.78 -10.40 -0.50
CA THR A 278 38.08 -11.06 0.62
C THR A 278 37.51 -12.41 0.23
N PHE A 279 36.95 -12.54 -0.97
CA PHE A 279 36.18 -13.72 -1.38
C PHE A 279 36.93 -14.62 -2.37
N LEU A 280 37.99 -14.13 -3.01
CA LEU A 280 38.85 -14.95 -3.85
C LEU A 280 40.10 -15.37 -3.05
N ASP A 281 40.16 -16.65 -2.66
CA ASP A 281 41.30 -17.19 -1.91
C ASP A 281 42.58 -17.19 -2.75
N GLY A 282 43.72 -16.82 -2.16
CA GLY A 282 45.00 -16.71 -2.87
C GLY A 282 45.11 -15.57 -3.88
N TRP A 283 44.12 -14.67 -3.97
CA TRP A 283 44.16 -13.49 -4.83
C TRP A 283 45.12 -12.42 -4.31
N SER A 284 45.86 -11.80 -5.22
CA SER A 284 46.70 -10.62 -5.03
C SER A 284 46.43 -9.64 -6.18
N LEU A 285 46.79 -8.37 -6.02
CA LEU A 285 46.70 -7.41 -7.11
C LEU A 285 47.85 -7.55 -8.09
N ASP A 286 49.01 -8.03 -7.62
CA ASP A 286 50.20 -8.28 -8.45
C ASP A 286 50.26 -9.75 -8.87
N HIS A 287 50.54 -9.99 -10.15
CA HIS A 287 50.61 -11.30 -10.76
C HIS A 287 51.83 -11.45 -11.67
N GLU A 288 52.44 -12.63 -11.65
CA GLU A 288 53.42 -13.05 -12.66
C GLU A 288 52.76 -14.00 -13.66
N VAL A 289 52.79 -13.64 -14.95
CA VAL A 289 52.25 -14.45 -16.04
C VAL A 289 53.39 -15.03 -16.86
N ALA A 290 53.63 -16.33 -16.71
CA ALA A 290 54.73 -17.01 -17.40
C ALA A 290 54.56 -16.95 -18.93
N ILE A 291 55.62 -16.55 -19.63
CA ILE A 291 55.72 -16.58 -21.09
C ILE A 291 56.36 -17.92 -21.50
N ASP A 292 57.44 -18.28 -20.83
CA ASP A 292 58.15 -19.55 -20.95
C ASP A 292 58.81 -19.93 -19.62
N ALA A 293 59.69 -20.94 -19.63
CA ALA A 293 60.35 -21.44 -18.42
C ALA A 293 61.30 -20.43 -17.73
N TYR A 294 61.62 -19.31 -18.38
CA TYR A 294 62.64 -18.35 -17.92
C TYR A 294 62.17 -16.89 -17.96
N SER A 295 60.95 -16.62 -18.43
CA SER A 295 60.42 -15.26 -18.57
C SER A 295 58.94 -15.17 -18.22
N TYR A 296 58.56 -14.04 -17.64
CA TYR A 296 57.20 -13.72 -17.22
C TYR A 296 56.89 -12.24 -17.47
N TYR A 297 55.60 -11.93 -17.57
CA TYR A 297 55.08 -10.57 -17.41
C TYR A 297 54.73 -10.32 -15.94
N GLU A 298 55.03 -9.12 -15.43
CA GLU A 298 54.45 -8.63 -14.19
C GLU A 298 53.20 -7.82 -14.53
N VAL A 299 52.07 -8.20 -13.97
CA VAL A 299 50.76 -7.58 -14.21
C VAL A 299 50.16 -7.19 -12.87
N THR A 300 49.88 -5.90 -12.68
CA THR A 300 49.12 -5.40 -11.53
C THR A 300 47.71 -5.08 -11.98
N VAL A 301 46.71 -5.64 -11.31
CA VAL A 301 45.28 -5.39 -11.54
C VAL A 301 44.67 -4.83 -10.26
N GLY A 302 43.96 -3.70 -10.37
CA GLY A 302 43.47 -2.93 -9.23
C GLY A 302 44.37 -1.74 -8.87
N TYR A 303 44.10 -1.09 -7.75
CA TYR A 303 44.75 0.18 -7.36
C TYR A 303 45.93 -0.01 -6.40
N GLY A 304 46.50 -1.22 -6.35
CA GLY A 304 47.68 -1.54 -5.54
C GLY A 304 47.42 -1.54 -4.03
N TYR A 305 46.17 -1.64 -3.59
CA TYR A 305 45.78 -1.65 -2.18
C TYR A 305 45.55 -3.06 -1.63
N THR A 306 46.28 -3.45 -0.58
CA THR A 306 46.06 -4.73 0.10
C THR A 306 45.21 -4.55 1.36
N CYS A 307 44.08 -5.24 1.42
CA CYS A 307 43.11 -5.08 2.49
C CYS A 307 43.45 -5.89 3.73
N ASP A 308 43.40 -5.23 4.88
CA ASP A 308 43.68 -5.84 6.16
C ASP A 308 42.51 -6.72 6.67
N ALA A 309 42.74 -7.42 7.78
CA ALA A 309 41.73 -8.32 8.36
C ALA A 309 40.46 -7.59 8.82
N GLY A 310 40.58 -6.34 9.28
CA GLY A 310 39.45 -5.51 9.71
C GLY A 310 38.60 -5.09 8.52
N GLN A 311 39.23 -4.61 7.45
CA GLN A 311 38.56 -4.25 6.19
C GLN A 311 37.88 -5.45 5.54
N ARG A 312 38.52 -6.62 5.54
CA ARG A 312 37.89 -7.87 5.08
C ARG A 312 36.66 -8.23 5.91
N GLN A 313 36.66 -7.94 7.22
CA GLN A 313 35.47 -8.12 8.04
C GLN A 313 34.36 -7.13 7.68
N VAL A 314 34.70 -5.85 7.45
CA VAL A 314 33.75 -4.84 6.98
C VAL A 314 33.09 -5.26 5.66
N ILE A 315 33.85 -5.84 4.72
CA ILE A 315 33.30 -6.38 3.47
C ILE A 315 32.26 -7.47 3.75
N ARG A 316 32.55 -8.43 4.64
CA ARG A 316 31.60 -9.50 4.99
C ARG A 316 30.33 -8.94 5.63
N ASP A 317 30.48 -7.98 6.53
CA ASP A 317 29.35 -7.32 7.21
C ASP A 317 28.54 -6.43 6.26
N TRP A 318 29.19 -5.81 5.27
CA TRP A 318 28.53 -5.08 4.20
C TRP A 318 27.70 -6.02 3.33
N VAL A 319 28.29 -7.09 2.79
CA VAL A 319 27.58 -8.10 1.97
C VAL A 319 26.40 -8.70 2.71
N GLY A 320 26.55 -9.01 4.00
CA GLY A 320 25.48 -9.56 4.83
C GLY A 320 24.28 -8.64 5.04
N ARG A 321 24.39 -7.34 4.72
CA ARG A 321 23.32 -6.34 4.83
C ARG A 321 22.70 -5.96 3.49
N LEU A 322 23.21 -6.47 2.37
CA LEU A 322 22.74 -6.08 1.04
C LEU A 322 21.41 -6.74 0.69
N GLY A 323 20.71 -6.07 -0.22
CA GLY A 323 19.61 -6.67 -0.94
C GLY A 323 18.21 -6.29 -0.49
N VAL A 324 17.26 -6.94 -1.15
CA VAL A 324 15.84 -6.74 -0.92
C VAL A 324 15.43 -7.53 0.32
N THR A 325 15.12 -6.80 1.39
CA THR A 325 14.52 -7.37 2.60
C THR A 325 13.03 -7.09 2.61
N ARG A 326 12.22 -8.04 3.07
CA ARG A 326 10.78 -7.82 3.22
C ARG A 326 10.55 -6.76 4.29
N GLN A 327 9.84 -5.70 3.93
CA GLN A 327 9.38 -4.68 4.88
C GLN A 327 7.86 -4.74 5.04
N VAL A 328 7.41 -4.65 6.29
CA VAL A 328 5.99 -4.52 6.60
C VAL A 328 5.68 -3.04 6.66
N VAL A 329 4.86 -2.57 5.73
CA VAL A 329 4.43 -1.17 5.65
C VAL A 329 3.06 -1.04 6.32
N GLY A 330 2.87 0.00 7.15
CA GLY A 330 1.58 0.32 7.77
C GLY A 330 1.29 -0.33 9.13
N GLY A 331 2.32 -0.49 9.99
CA GLY A 331 2.16 -0.86 11.40
C GLY A 331 1.77 0.31 12.31
#